data_AF-A0A1M6LH41-F1
#
_entry.id   AF-A0A1M6LH41-F1
#
_cell.length_a   1.000
_cell.length_b   1.000
_cell.length_c   1.000
_cell.angle_alpha   90.00
_cell.angle_beta   90.00
_cell.angle_gamma   90.00
#
_symmetry.space_group_name_H-M   'P 1'
#
loop_
_entity.id
_entity.type
_entity.pdbx_description
1 polymer ?
#
loop_
_entity_poly.entity_id
_entity_poly.type
_entity_poly.pdbx_seq_one_letter_code
_entity_poly.pdbx_strand_id
1 'polypeptide(L)' 'MADSKQIAMRADTELSAAAQALRHANALFDALRYLMSAGDLNRVDTSSLAEIGAELVGTYAERAAGEAEFFEGAAR' A
#
# COMPACT_ATOMS: atom_id res chain seq x y z
N MET A 1 14.07 -11.73 -24.61
CA MET A 1 13.74 -10.37 -24.16
C MET A 1 12.25 -10.34 -23.91
N ALA A 2 11.80 -9.99 -22.70
CA ALA A 2 10.38 -9.79 -22.45
C ALA A 2 9.90 -8.60 -23.30
N ASP A 3 8.69 -8.69 -23.84
CA ASP A 3 8.09 -7.63 -24.64
C ASP A 3 7.92 -6.38 -23.74
N SER A 4 8.45 -5.23 -24.15
CA SER A 4 8.37 -3.97 -23.39
C SER A 4 6.92 -3.64 -23.01
N LYS A 5 5.95 -4.05 -23.82
CA LYS A 5 4.52 -3.89 -23.50
C LYS A 5 4.09 -4.75 -22.31
N GLN A 6 4.59 -5.98 -22.20
CA GLN A 6 4.29 -6.86 -21.07
C GLN A 6 4.93 -6.33 -19.77
N ILE A 7 6.16 -5.81 -19.86
CA ILE A 7 6.83 -5.18 -18.71
C ILE A 7 6.04 -3.97 -18.22
N ALA A 8 5.61 -3.09 -19.13
CA ALA A 8 4.80 -1.92 -18.76
C ALA A 8 3.44 -2.29 -18.17
N MET A 9 2.74 -3.29 -18.72
CA MET A 9 1.46 -3.77 -18.17
C MET A 9 1.60 -4.35 -16.76
N ARG A 10 2.68 -5.09 -16.51
CA ARG A 10 2.96 -5.62 -15.18
C ARG A 10 3.24 -4.48 -14.20
N ALA A 11 4.10 -3.54 -14.55
CA ALA A 11 4.40 -2.38 -13.71
C ALA A 11 3.13 -1.56 -13.37
N ASP A 12 2.27 -1.31 -14.34
CA ASP A 12 0.99 -0.62 -14.13
C ASP A 12 0.09 -1.36 -13.13
N THR A 13 -0.02 -2.69 -13.26
CA THR A 13 -0.83 -3.52 -12.37
C THR A 13 -0.33 -3.45 -10.93
N GLU A 14 0.98 -3.63 -10.75
CA GLU A 14 1.63 -3.72 -9.44
C GLU A 14 1.64 -2.37 -8.72
N LEU A 15 1.98 -1.29 -9.42
CA LEU A 15 1.95 0.07 -8.87
C LEU A 15 0.53 0.52 -8.56
N SER A 16 -0.46 0.14 -9.39
CA SER A 16 -1.87 0.44 -9.12
C SER A 16 -2.38 -0.30 -7.88
N ALA A 17 -2.01 -1.57 -7.70
CA ALA A 17 -2.34 -2.34 -6.52
C ALA A 17 -1.73 -1.72 -5.25
N ALA A 18 -0.46 -1.30 -5.31
CA ALA A 18 0.20 -0.61 -4.21
C ALA A 18 -0.47 0.74 -3.88
N ALA A 19 -0.79 1.55 -4.90
CA ALA A 19 -1.49 2.81 -4.71
C ALA A 19 -2.88 2.60 -4.07
N GLN A 20 -3.59 1.54 -4.44
CA GLN A 20 -4.88 1.21 -3.84
C GLN A 20 -4.75 0.80 -2.37
N ALA A 21 -3.79 -0.05 -2.04
CA ALA A 21 -3.54 -0.46 -0.67
C ALA A 21 -3.16 0.72 0.23
N LEU A 22 -2.30 1.63 -0.26
CA LEU A 22 -1.93 2.84 0.47
C LEU A 22 -3.14 3.77 0.71
N ARG A 23 -4.06 3.87 -0.25
CA ARG A 23 -5.32 4.60 -0.05
C ARG A 23 -6.18 3.96 1.05
N HIS A 24 -6.24 2.63 1.11
CA HIS A 24 -6.98 1.92 2.15
C HIS A 24 -6.34 2.10 3.53
N ALA A 25 -5.01 2.02 3.62
CA ALA A 25 -4.28 2.29 4.85
C ALA A 25 -4.50 3.73 5.34
N ASN A 26 -4.45 4.73 4.46
CA ASN A 26 -4.76 6.11 4.82
C ASN A 26 -6.18 6.27 5.36
N ALA A 27 -7.18 5.70 4.70
CA ALA A 27 -8.56 5.75 5.18
C ALA A 27 -8.71 5.13 6.57
N LEU A 28 -7.98 4.04 6.84
CA LEU A 28 -7.96 3.36 8.12
C LEU A 28 -7.31 4.22 9.22
N PHE A 29 -6.17 4.85 8.93
CA PHE A 29 -5.51 5.77 9.85
C PHE A 29 -6.33 7.04 10.12
N ASP A 30 -7.04 7.57 9.12
CA ASP A 30 -7.95 8.71 9.33
C ASP A 30 -9.14 8.33 10.23
N ALA A 31 -9.69 7.13 10.08
CA ALA A 31 -10.73 6.63 10.98
C ALA A 31 -10.23 6.49 12.42
N LEU A 32 -9.02 5.97 12.60
CA LEU A 32 -8.36 5.90 13.92
C LEU A 32 -8.16 7.30 14.52
N ARG A 33 -7.67 8.25 13.72
CA ARG A 33 -7.48 9.64 14.15
C ARG A 33 -8.80 10.28 14.59
N TYR A 34 -9.89 10.01 13.86
CA TYR A 34 -11.22 10.48 14.24
C TYR A 34 -11.66 9.89 15.59
N LEU A 35 -11.53 8.57 15.78
CA LEU A 35 -11.88 7.89 17.04
C LEU A 35 -11.08 8.42 18.24
N MET A 36 -9.78 8.66 18.04
CA MET A 36 -8.92 9.30 19.04
C MET A 36 -9.43 10.70 19.41
N SER A 37 -9.80 11.50 18.41
CA SER A 37 -10.30 12.87 18.62
C SER A 37 -11.68 12.90 19.30
N ALA A 38 -12.52 11.88 19.06
CA ALA A 38 -13.84 11.75 19.66
C ALA A 38 -13.79 11.16 21.09
N GLY A 39 -12.63 10.69 21.54
CA GLY A 39 -12.48 9.99 22.82
C GLY A 39 -13.14 8.60 22.86
N ASP A 40 -13.49 8.04 21.69
CA ASP A 40 -14.28 6.81 21.56
C ASP A 40 -13.37 5.60 21.23
N LEU A 41 -12.24 5.52 21.92
CA LEU A 41 -11.17 4.55 21.64
C LEU A 41 -11.50 3.12 22.05
N ASN A 42 -12.49 2.93 22.91
CA ASN A 42 -12.90 1.60 23.42
C ASN A 42 -13.91 0.90 22.52
N ARG A 43 -14.40 1.56 21.46
CA ARG A 43 -15.39 0.99 20.55
C ARG A 43 -14.83 0.04 19.51
N VAL A 44 -13.54 0.14 19.24
CA VAL A 44 -12.83 -0.70 18.27
C VAL A 44 -11.44 -1.01 18.79
N ASP A 45 -10.87 -2.12 18.33
CA ASP A 45 -9.48 -2.46 18.61
C ASP A 45 -8.53 -1.56 17.79
N THR A 46 -8.17 -0.41 18.37
CA THR A 46 -7.31 0.56 17.69
C THR A 46 -5.88 0.08 17.48
N SER A 47 -5.38 -0.81 18.34
CA SER A 47 -4.06 -1.41 18.20
C SER A 47 -4.02 -2.35 16.99
N SER A 48 -4.95 -3.30 16.89
CA SER A 48 -5.01 -4.19 15.73
C SER A 48 -5.26 -3.45 14.42
N LEU A 49 -6.09 -2.40 14.44
CA LEU A 49 -6.27 -1.56 13.25
C LEU A 49 -4.95 -0.87 12.85
N ALA A 50 -4.22 -0.28 13.82
CA ALA A 50 -2.94 0.35 13.52
C ALA A 50 -1.91 -0.65 12.95
N GLU A 51 -1.86 -1.87 13.49
CA GLU A 51 -1.02 -2.97 12.99
C GLU A 51 -1.38 -3.36 11.55
N ILE A 52 -2.68 -3.57 11.26
CA ILE A 52 -3.16 -3.86 9.90
C ILE A 52 -2.78 -2.74 8.92
N GLY A 53 -2.95 -1.48 9.34
CA GLY A 53 -2.56 -0.33 8.53
C GLY A 53 -1.06 -0.32 8.23
N ALA A 54 -0.22 -0.61 9.23
CA ALA A 54 1.22 -0.68 9.08
C ALA A 54 1.66 -1.84 8.16
N GLU A 55 1.06 -3.02 8.31
CA GLU A 55 1.31 -4.19 7.46
C GLU A 55 0.95 -3.93 6.00
N LEU A 56 -0.19 -3.28 5.75
CA LEU A 56 -0.61 -2.88 4.40
C LEU A 56 0.40 -1.92 3.78
N VAL A 57 0.85 -0.90 4.52
CA VAL A 57 1.84 0.06 4.01
C VAL A 57 3.16 -0.64 3.71
N GLY A 58 3.69 -1.43 4.64
CA GLY A 58 4.97 -2.13 4.48
C GLY A 58 4.95 -3.07 3.28
N THR A 59 3.98 -3.98 3.24
CA THR A 59 3.86 -5.00 2.18
C THR A 59 3.78 -4.37 0.79
N TYR A 60 2.94 -3.34 0.63
CA TYR A 60 2.73 -2.73 -0.68
C TYR A 60 3.82 -1.72 -1.06
N ALA A 61 4.53 -1.12 -0.08
CA ALA A 61 5.72 -0.33 -0.35
C ALA A 61 6.87 -1.20 -0.87
N GLU A 62 7.13 -2.35 -0.22
CA GLU A 62 8.14 -3.32 -0.67
C GLU A 62 7.82 -3.84 -2.08
N ARG A 63 6.55 -4.18 -2.32
CA ARG A 63 6.08 -4.64 -3.62
C ARG A 63 6.26 -3.58 -4.72
N ALA A 64 5.92 -2.32 -4.43
CA ALA A 64 6.12 -1.22 -5.37
C ALA A 64 7.60 -0.95 -5.65
N ALA A 65 8.45 -1.00 -4.63
CA ALA A 65 9.89 -0.83 -4.77
C ALA A 65 10.50 -1.93 -5.65
N GLY A 66 10.16 -3.20 -5.37
CA GLY A 66 10.65 -4.34 -6.16
C GLY A 66 10.21 -4.28 -7.62
N GLU A 67 9.00 -3.81 -7.92
CA GLU A 67 8.57 -3.64 -9.30
C GLU A 67 9.26 -2.45 -9.99
N ALA A 68 9.52 -1.35 -9.28
CA ALA A 68 10.29 -0.23 -9.81
C ALA A 68 11.72 -0.65 -10.16
N GLU A 69 12.38 -1.43 -9.31
CA GLU A 69 13.71 -1.99 -9.56
C GLU A 69 13.71 -2.95 -10.77
N PHE A 70 12.69 -3.82 -10.86
CA PHE A 70 12.54 -4.72 -12.01
C PHE A 70 12.37 -3.95 -13.32
N PHE A 71 11.53 -2.92 -13.32
CA PHE A 71 11.29 -2.09 -14.50
C PHE A 71 12.57 -1.34 -14.93
N GLU A 72 13.31 -0.76 -13.99
CA GLU A 72 14.59 -0.09 -14.28
C GLU A 72 15.62 -1.06 -14.87
N GLY A 73 15.72 -2.27 -14.31
CA GLY A 73 16.61 -3.32 -14.81
C GLY A 73 16.22 -3.84 -16.20
N ALA A 74 14.91 -3.90 -16.50
CA ALA A 74 14.40 -4.39 -17.79
C ALA A 74 14.42 -3.32 -18.90
N ALA A 75 14.57 -2.05 -18.55
CA ALA A 75 14.70 -0.93 -19.50
C ALA A 75 16.16 -0.69 -19.99
N ARG A 76 17.13 -1.44 -19.45
CA ARG A 76 18.55 -1.40 -19.85
C ARG A 76 18.88 -2.53 -20.83
#